data_AF-A0A934V729-F1
#
_entry.id   AF-A0A934V729-F1
#
_cell.length_a   1.000
_cell.length_b   1.000
_cell.length_c   1.000
_cell.angle_alpha   90.00
_cell.angle_beta   90.00
_cell.angle_gamma   90.00
#
_symmetry.space_group_name_H-M   'P 1'
#
loop_
_entity.id
_entity.type
_entity.pdbx_description
1 polymer ?
#
loop_
_entity_poly.entity_id
_entity_poly.type
_entity_poly.pdbx_seq_one_letter_code
_entity_poly.pdbx_strand_id
1 'polypeptide(L)'
;MVEAMMGLSLLTVLGLVLLKLSLNILHPRQWTLQQSLSDAYMTYERAYAERIPFEDLLAAGSPWPDFAAGTNNTASEVVNIGKLPGGEVVTAKVTRTRFADPGNYPIDGGGGTVATNPAAMKIWKVQSVLTYKVGNKTYAKSRTVLRSQ
;
A
#
# COMPACT_ATOMS: atom_id res chain seq x y z
N MET A 1 -39.22 41.43 22.73
CA MET A 1 -38.84 41.18 21.31
C MET A 1 -37.33 41.08 21.13
N VAL A 2 -36.54 42.09 21.53
CA VAL A 2 -35.06 42.07 21.42
C VAL A 2 -34.42 40.91 22.20
N GLU A 3 -34.90 40.63 23.42
CA GLU A 3 -34.39 39.53 24.25
C GLU A 3 -34.59 38.14 23.61
N ALA A 4 -35.74 37.93 22.95
CA ALA A 4 -36.01 36.70 22.21
C ALA A 4 -35.12 36.58 20.96
N MET A 5 -34.85 37.69 20.27
CA MET A 5 -33.90 37.72 19.14
C MET A 5 -32.47 37.40 19.59
N MET A 6 -32.04 37.93 20.75
CA MET A 6 -30.74 37.62 21.34
C MET A 6 -30.64 36.13 21.72
N GLY A 7 -31.68 35.56 22.34
CA GLY A 7 -31.73 34.14 22.67
C GLY A 7 -31.61 33.22 21.45
N LEU A 8 -32.34 33.53 20.36
CA LEU A 8 -32.26 32.78 19.10
C LEU A 8 -30.88 32.90 18.44
N SER A 9 -30.27 34.09 18.45
CA SER A 9 -28.93 34.29 17.92
C SER A 9 -27.88 33.48 18.68
N LEU A 10 -27.98 33.41 20.01
CA LEU A 10 -27.06 32.62 20.84
C LEU A 10 -27.21 31.11 20.57
N LEU A 11 -28.45 30.63 20.44
CA LEU A 11 -28.76 29.24 20.13
C LEU A 11 -28.23 28.81 18.76
N THR A 12 -28.34 29.68 17.75
CA THR A 12 -27.81 29.38 16.40
C THR A 12 -26.28 29.31 16.41
N VAL A 13 -25.60 30.22 17.11
CA VAL A 13 -24.13 30.18 17.26
C VAL A 13 -23.70 28.91 17.98
N LEU A 14 -24.36 28.54 19.09
CA LEU A 14 -24.08 27.31 19.82
C LEU A 14 -24.32 26.06 18.94
N GLY A 15 -25.42 26.04 18.17
CA GLY A 15 -25.73 24.96 17.24
C GLY A 15 -24.65 24.78 16.17
N LEU A 16 -24.14 25.87 15.59
CA LEU A 16 -23.06 25.84 14.61
C LEU A 16 -21.73 25.35 15.21
N VAL A 17 -21.40 25.76 16.44
CA VAL A 17 -20.19 25.30 17.13
C VAL A 17 -20.27 23.79 17.39
N LEU A 18 -21.41 23.30 17.90
CA LEU A 18 -21.61 21.87 18.14
C LEU A 18 -21.58 21.05 16.84
N LEU A 19 -22.15 21.58 15.75
CA LEU A 19 -22.07 20.94 14.43
C LEU A 19 -20.62 20.86 13.93
N LYS A 20 -19.83 21.92 14.10
CA LYS A 20 -18.42 21.89 13.72
C LYS A 20 -17.63 20.87 14.53
N LEU A 21 -17.89 20.79 15.83
CA LEU A 21 -17.26 19.80 16.72
C LEU A 21 -17.64 18.37 16.33
N SER A 22 -18.89 18.12 15.99
CA SER A 22 -19.34 16.78 15.56
C SER A 22 -18.70 16.36 14.23
N LEU A 23 -18.56 17.29 13.28
CA LEU A 23 -17.86 17.04 12.00
C LEU A 23 -16.36 16.78 12.20
N ASN A 24 -15.70 17.46 13.14
CA ASN A 24 -14.28 17.24 13.43
C ASN A 24 -13.98 15.80 13.90
N ILE A 25 -14.94 15.10 14.51
CA ILE A 25 -14.79 13.70 14.92
C ILE A 25 -14.76 12.74 13.72
N LEU A 26 -15.25 13.16 12.54
CA LEU A 26 -15.26 12.30 11.35
C LEU A 26 -13.87 12.11 10.74
N HIS A 27 -13.00 13.12 10.82
CA HIS A 27 -11.66 13.06 10.24
C HIS A 27 -10.79 11.92 10.82
N PRO A 28 -10.67 11.73 12.15
CA PRO A 28 -9.92 10.59 12.70
C PRO A 28 -10.59 9.24 12.39
N ARG A 29 -11.91 9.18 12.20
CA ARG A 29 -12.60 7.95 11.79
C ARG A 29 -12.26 7.55 10.36
N GLN A 30 -12.26 8.50 9.44
CA GLN A 30 -11.88 8.26 8.03
C GLN A 30 -10.43 7.78 7.93
N TRP A 31 -9.53 8.36 8.74
CA TRP A 31 -8.15 7.91 8.85
C TRP A 31 -8.04 6.43 9.24
N THR A 32 -8.68 6.03 10.34
CA THR A 32 -8.60 4.66 10.85
C THR A 32 -9.18 3.64 9.87
N LEU A 33 -10.26 3.99 9.16
CA LEU A 33 -10.82 3.13 8.12
C LEU A 33 -9.84 2.91 6.96
N GLN A 34 -9.27 3.99 6.42
CA GLN A 34 -8.29 3.91 5.34
C GLN A 34 -7.03 3.14 5.77
N GLN A 35 -6.62 3.31 7.03
CA GLN A 35 -5.50 2.58 7.61
C GLN A 35 -5.78 1.08 7.67
N SER A 36 -6.95 0.68 8.16
CA SER A 36 -7.36 -0.73 8.26
C SER A 36 -7.46 -1.40 6.89
N LEU A 37 -8.11 -0.75 5.92
CA LEU A 37 -8.25 -1.28 4.56
C LEU A 37 -6.89 -1.44 3.86
N SER A 38 -6.03 -0.43 3.96
CA SER A 38 -4.68 -0.52 3.40
C SER A 38 -3.82 -1.60 4.07
N ASP A 39 -3.94 -1.80 5.40
CA ASP A 39 -3.23 -2.90 6.09
C ASP A 39 -3.73 -4.29 5.70
N ALA A 40 -5.04 -4.45 5.53
CA ALA A 40 -5.62 -5.69 5.03
C ALA A 40 -5.10 -6.02 3.61
N TYR A 41 -5.10 -5.02 2.71
CA TYR A 41 -4.58 -5.20 1.36
C TYR A 41 -3.07 -5.52 1.35
N MET A 42 -2.27 -4.85 2.19
CA MET A 42 -0.83 -5.16 2.29
C MET A 42 -0.57 -6.56 2.85
N THR A 43 -1.45 -7.07 3.71
CA THR A 43 -1.38 -8.47 4.17
C THR A 43 -1.67 -9.45 3.03
N TYR A 44 -2.64 -9.13 2.16
CA TYR A 44 -2.88 -9.89 0.94
C TYR A 44 -1.66 -9.88 0.01
N GLU A 45 -1.07 -8.71 -0.27
CA GLU A 45 0.13 -8.58 -1.11
C GLU A 45 1.30 -9.44 -0.60
N ARG A 46 1.52 -9.44 0.72
CA ARG A 46 2.52 -10.30 1.35
C ARG A 46 2.23 -11.77 1.09
N ALA A 47 1.01 -12.21 1.36
CA ALA A 47 0.63 -13.62 1.16
C ALA A 47 0.75 -14.03 -0.32
N TYR A 48 0.41 -13.15 -1.25
CA TYR A 48 0.55 -13.39 -2.68
C TYR A 48 2.03 -13.54 -3.07
N ALA A 49 2.88 -12.64 -2.58
CA ALA A 49 4.33 -12.69 -2.79
C ALA A 49 4.99 -13.91 -2.16
N GLU A 50 4.45 -14.47 -1.07
CA GLU A 50 4.95 -15.70 -0.43
C GLU A 50 4.48 -16.98 -1.12
N ARG A 51 3.28 -16.98 -1.73
CA ARG A 51 2.64 -18.18 -2.28
C ARG A 51 2.89 -18.43 -3.75
N ILE A 52 3.20 -17.40 -4.53
CA ILE A 52 3.48 -17.58 -5.95
C ILE A 52 4.67 -18.55 -6.14
N PRO A 53 4.59 -19.51 -7.08
CA PRO A 53 5.72 -20.37 -7.43
C PRO A 53 6.94 -19.54 -7.78
N PHE A 54 8.14 -20.05 -7.46
CA PHE A 54 9.37 -19.27 -7.60
C PHE A 54 9.72 -19.05 -9.07
N GLU A 55 9.45 -20.03 -9.92
CA GLU A 55 9.55 -19.96 -11.37
C GLU A 55 8.68 -18.85 -11.96
N ASP A 56 7.43 -18.72 -11.51
CA ASP A 56 6.51 -17.67 -11.94
C ASP A 56 6.92 -16.30 -11.41
N LEU A 57 7.49 -16.27 -10.19
CA LEU A 57 8.04 -15.06 -9.62
C LEU A 57 9.19 -14.51 -10.47
N LEU A 58 10.01 -15.37 -11.08
CA LEU A 58 11.16 -15.01 -11.92
C LEU A 58 10.82 -14.83 -13.40
N ALA A 59 9.66 -15.31 -13.85
CA ALA A 59 9.22 -15.17 -15.22
C ALA A 59 9.14 -13.69 -15.66
N ALA A 60 9.23 -13.46 -16.98
CA ALA A 60 9.12 -12.11 -17.57
C ALA A 60 7.73 -11.48 -17.36
N GLY A 61 6.68 -12.31 -17.28
CA GLY A 61 5.30 -11.89 -16.99
C GLY A 61 4.96 -11.85 -15.49
N SER A 62 5.95 -11.88 -14.60
CA SER A 62 5.73 -11.87 -13.16
C SER A 62 4.98 -10.60 -12.73
N PRO A 63 4.04 -10.70 -11.77
CA PRO A 63 3.43 -9.52 -11.15
C PRO A 63 4.46 -8.59 -10.48
N TRP A 64 5.64 -9.12 -10.13
CA TRP A 64 6.78 -8.36 -9.67
C TRP A 64 7.88 -8.40 -10.73
N PRO A 65 7.96 -7.39 -11.61
CA PRO A 65 9.01 -7.32 -12.61
C PRO A 65 10.37 -7.12 -11.95
N ASP A 66 11.42 -7.69 -12.56
CA ASP A 66 12.79 -7.44 -12.15
C ASP A 66 13.16 -5.99 -12.46
N PHE A 67 13.49 -5.25 -11.41
CA PHE A 67 13.86 -3.84 -11.48
C PHE A 67 15.03 -3.60 -12.45
N ALA A 68 15.99 -4.53 -12.49
CA ALA A 68 17.22 -4.43 -13.26
C ALA A 68 17.08 -4.91 -14.71
N ALA A 69 15.99 -5.61 -15.06
CA ALA A 69 15.75 -6.13 -16.42
C ALA A 69 15.38 -5.05 -17.46
N GLY A 70 15.49 -3.76 -17.10
CA GLY A 70 15.23 -2.59 -17.95
C GLY A 70 15.50 -1.28 -17.21
N THR A 71 15.06 -0.14 -17.74
CA THR A 71 15.16 1.15 -17.04
C THR A 71 14.13 1.22 -15.91
N ASN A 72 14.49 0.73 -14.71
CA ASN A 72 13.67 0.78 -13.50
C ASN A 72 12.28 0.15 -13.70
N ASN A 73 12.26 -1.11 -14.14
CA ASN A 73 11.02 -1.79 -14.50
C ASN A 73 10.12 -1.98 -13.26
N THR A 74 8.90 -1.45 -13.31
CA THR A 74 7.93 -1.54 -12.22
C THR A 74 6.53 -1.79 -12.78
N ALA A 75 5.74 -2.62 -12.09
CA ALA A 75 4.34 -2.86 -12.45
C ALA A 75 3.46 -2.00 -11.54
N SER A 76 2.57 -1.21 -12.14
CA SER A 76 1.66 -0.31 -11.42
C SER A 76 0.22 -0.57 -11.83
N GLU A 77 -0.66 -0.79 -10.87
CA GLU A 77 -2.09 -0.99 -11.12
C GLU A 77 -2.95 -0.27 -10.08
N VAL A 78 -4.15 0.12 -10.48
CA VAL A 78 -5.17 0.66 -9.58
C VAL A 78 -6.01 -0.49 -9.07
N VAL A 79 -6.10 -0.63 -7.76
CA VAL A 79 -6.69 -1.79 -7.08
C VAL A 79 -7.75 -1.35 -6.08
N ASN A 80 -8.74 -2.22 -5.92
CA ASN A 80 -9.80 -2.04 -4.95
C ASN A 80 -9.33 -2.58 -3.60
N ILE A 81 -9.12 -1.70 -2.62
CA ILE A 81 -8.65 -2.08 -1.28
C ILE A 81 -9.80 -2.39 -0.31
N GLY A 82 -11.03 -2.05 -0.69
CA GLY A 82 -12.22 -2.37 0.09
C GLY A 82 -13.40 -1.48 -0.28
N LYS A 83 -14.41 -1.47 0.60
CA LYS A 83 -15.60 -0.61 0.47
C LYS A 83 -15.83 0.17 1.75
N LEU A 84 -16.24 1.42 1.64
CA LEU A 84 -16.70 2.22 2.77
C LEU A 84 -18.09 1.77 3.24
N PRO A 85 -18.46 2.06 4.50
CA PRO A 85 -19.86 2.01 4.93
C PRO A 85 -20.71 2.88 3.98
N GLY A 86 -21.65 2.26 3.26
CA GLY A 86 -22.38 2.89 2.14
C GLY A 86 -22.10 2.26 0.77
N GLY A 87 -21.14 1.33 0.68
CA GLY A 87 -20.89 0.51 -0.51
C GLY A 87 -19.91 1.10 -1.52
N GLU A 88 -19.43 2.33 -1.29
CA GLU A 88 -18.48 3.01 -2.17
C GLU A 88 -17.11 2.32 -2.15
N VAL A 89 -16.57 2.01 -3.33
CA VAL A 89 -15.29 1.30 -3.46
C VAL A 89 -14.15 2.26 -3.18
N VAL A 90 -13.23 1.81 -2.33
CA VAL A 90 -11.97 2.53 -2.08
C VAL A 90 -10.90 1.96 -3.00
N THR A 91 -10.33 2.84 -3.83
CA THR A 91 -9.24 2.49 -4.74
C THR A 91 -7.91 3.01 -4.23
N ALA A 92 -6.84 2.27 -4.49
CA ALA A 92 -5.46 2.69 -4.26
C ALA A 92 -4.58 2.25 -5.45
N LYS A 93 -3.37 2.80 -5.54
CA LYS A 93 -2.39 2.37 -6.54
C LYS A 93 -1.39 1.43 -5.88
N VAL A 94 -1.23 0.22 -6.39
CA VAL A 94 -0.14 -0.67 -5.97
C VAL A 94 0.96 -0.65 -7.02
N THR A 95 2.21 -0.54 -6.57
CA THR A 95 3.41 -0.62 -7.38
C THR A 95 4.25 -1.80 -6.90
N ARG A 96 4.61 -2.70 -7.82
CA ARG A 96 5.31 -3.94 -7.55
C ARG A 96 6.64 -3.98 -8.28
N THR A 97 7.66 -4.53 -7.62
CA THR A 97 9.00 -4.73 -8.17
C THR A 97 9.73 -5.84 -7.43
N ARG A 98 10.68 -6.51 -8.08
CA ARG A 98 11.62 -7.44 -7.42
C ARG A 98 13.06 -7.00 -7.65
N PHE A 99 13.96 -7.42 -6.77
CA PHE A 99 15.40 -7.20 -6.85
C PHE A 99 16.13 -8.51 -6.56
N ALA A 100 17.11 -8.87 -7.40
CA ALA A 100 18.03 -9.95 -7.12
C ALA A 100 18.99 -9.57 -5.97
N ASP A 101 19.38 -10.56 -5.16
CA ASP A 101 20.50 -10.39 -4.26
C ASP A 101 21.82 -10.38 -5.04
N PRO A 102 22.79 -9.49 -4.72
CA PRO A 102 24.08 -9.47 -5.40
C PRO A 102 24.87 -10.78 -5.32
N GLY A 103 24.61 -11.62 -4.30
CA GLY A 103 25.23 -12.93 -4.11
C GLY A 103 24.65 -14.04 -4.99
N ASN A 104 23.54 -13.78 -5.70
CA ASN A 104 23.02 -14.71 -6.70
C ASN A 104 24.02 -14.91 -7.85
N TYR A 105 23.94 -16.04 -8.54
CA TYR A 105 24.71 -16.23 -9.77
C TYR A 105 24.29 -15.25 -10.88
N PRO A 106 25.14 -15.01 -11.90
CA PRO A 106 24.82 -14.10 -13.00
C PRO A 106 23.54 -14.45 -13.76
N ILE A 107 23.21 -15.74 -13.86
CA ILE A 107 21.95 -16.20 -14.47
C ILE A 107 20.71 -15.78 -13.67
N ASP A 108 20.87 -15.49 -12.38
CA ASP A 108 19.82 -15.09 -11.44
C ASP A 108 19.95 -13.62 -11.01
N GLY A 109 20.59 -12.79 -11.84
CA GLY A 109 20.65 -11.32 -11.68
C GLY A 109 21.68 -10.80 -10.69
N GLY A 110 22.55 -11.66 -10.14
CA GLY A 110 23.63 -11.25 -9.23
C GLY A 110 25.03 -11.31 -9.86
N GLY A 111 26.06 -11.25 -9.01
CA GLY A 111 27.48 -11.37 -9.38
C GLY A 111 28.23 -12.47 -8.62
N GLY A 112 27.51 -13.31 -7.88
CA GLY A 112 28.07 -14.40 -7.10
C GLY A 112 28.72 -15.46 -7.96
N THR A 113 29.69 -16.16 -7.38
CA THR A 113 30.41 -17.29 -8.00
C THR A 113 30.34 -18.51 -7.09
N VAL A 114 30.81 -19.67 -7.56
CA VAL A 114 30.88 -20.89 -6.74
C VAL A 114 31.68 -20.67 -5.44
N ALA A 115 32.63 -19.73 -5.43
CA ALA A 115 33.40 -19.39 -4.23
C ALA A 115 32.60 -18.56 -3.21
N THR A 116 31.73 -17.66 -3.67
CA THR A 116 30.97 -16.75 -2.79
C THR A 116 29.57 -17.27 -2.45
N ASN A 117 29.00 -18.13 -3.30
CA ASN A 117 27.71 -18.79 -3.11
C ASN A 117 27.80 -20.27 -3.51
N PRO A 118 28.54 -21.10 -2.74
CA PRO A 118 28.73 -22.52 -3.05
C PRO A 118 27.42 -23.33 -3.01
N ALA A 119 26.42 -22.84 -2.28
CA ALA A 119 25.10 -23.47 -2.17
C ALA A 119 24.20 -23.21 -3.38
N ALA A 120 24.61 -22.35 -4.32
CA ALA A 120 23.81 -21.94 -5.48
C ALA A 120 22.41 -21.39 -5.11
N MET A 121 22.28 -20.81 -3.91
CA MET A 121 21.00 -20.33 -3.39
C MET A 121 20.59 -19.05 -4.12
N LYS A 122 19.30 -18.94 -4.44
CA LYS A 122 18.73 -17.81 -5.19
C LYS A 122 17.86 -16.99 -4.26
N ILE A 123 18.24 -15.73 -4.02
CA ILE A 123 17.53 -14.83 -3.13
C ILE A 123 16.95 -13.66 -3.92
N TRP A 124 15.66 -13.41 -3.74
CA TRP A 124 14.96 -12.30 -4.37
C TRP A 124 14.16 -11.50 -3.35
N LYS A 125 14.34 -10.19 -3.41
CA LYS A 125 13.60 -9.21 -2.61
C LYS A 125 12.41 -8.70 -3.41
N VAL A 126 11.22 -9.12 -3.01
CA VAL A 126 9.95 -8.76 -3.62
C VAL A 126 9.35 -7.59 -2.85
N GLN A 127 9.07 -6.46 -3.51
CA GLN A 127 8.55 -5.25 -2.88
C GLN A 127 7.22 -4.85 -3.50
N SER A 128 6.23 -4.61 -2.64
CA SER A 128 4.96 -3.99 -3.00
C SER A 128 4.78 -2.68 -2.24
N VAL A 129 4.40 -1.62 -2.94
CA VAL A 129 4.13 -0.29 -2.40
C VAL A 129 2.71 0.11 -2.76
N LEU A 130 1.86 0.31 -1.76
CA LEU A 130 0.49 0.79 -1.90
C LEU A 130 0.44 2.28 -1.60
N THR A 131 0.04 3.08 -2.59
CA THR A 131 -0.20 4.52 -2.47
C THR A 131 -1.71 4.80 -2.42
N TYR A 132 -2.17 5.47 -1.38
CA TYR A 132 -3.58 5.77 -1.14
C TYR A 132 -3.76 7.21 -0.63
N LYS A 133 -4.99 7.73 -0.70
CA LYS A 133 -5.32 9.09 -0.28
C LYS A 133 -6.25 9.09 0.93
N VAL A 134 -6.00 9.99 1.86
CA VAL A 134 -6.91 10.33 2.97
C VAL A 134 -7.14 11.83 2.95
N GLY A 135 -8.34 12.25 2.57
CA GLY A 135 -8.61 13.66 2.23
C GLY A 135 -7.67 14.14 1.12
N ASN A 136 -6.97 15.26 1.36
CA ASN A 136 -6.01 15.84 0.40
C ASN A 136 -4.57 15.33 0.54
N LYS A 137 -4.32 14.38 1.45
CA LYS A 137 -2.97 13.87 1.72
C LYS A 137 -2.78 12.50 1.10
N THR A 138 -1.62 12.29 0.50
CA THR A 138 -1.21 11.01 -0.10
C THR A 138 -0.29 10.28 0.86
N TYR A 139 -0.55 9.00 1.06
CA TYR A 139 0.20 8.12 1.94
C TYR A 139 0.68 6.91 1.16
N ALA A 140 1.78 6.33 1.63
CA ALA A 140 2.33 5.11 1.08
C ALA A 140 2.59 4.10 2.19
N LYS A 141 2.28 2.83 1.91
CA LYS A 141 2.68 1.69 2.72
C LYS A 141 3.47 0.73 1.85
N SER A 142 4.56 0.20 2.38
CA SER A 142 5.38 -0.78 1.69
C SER A 142 5.44 -2.08 2.47
N ARG A 143 5.44 -3.20 1.76
CA ARG A 143 5.82 -4.51 2.27
C ARG A 143 6.90 -5.08 1.39
N THR A 144 7.84 -5.76 2.03
CA THR A 144 8.92 -6.45 1.38
C THR A 144 8.93 -7.89 1.86
N VAL A 145 9.04 -8.83 0.94
CA VAL A 145 9.16 -10.26 1.19
C VAL A 145 10.48 -10.73 0.59
N LEU A 146 11.25 -11.48 1.37
CA LEU A 146 12.42 -12.17 0.87
C LEU A 146 12.01 -13.59 0.51
N ARG A 147 12.31 -14.00 -0.72
CA ARG A 147 12.11 -15.36 -1.20
C ARG A 147 13.47 -15.96 -1.49
N SER A 148 13.71 -17.16 -0.96
CA SER A 148 14.93 -17.92 -1.22
C SER A 148 14.59 -19.35 -1.61
N GLN A 149 15.33 -19.90 -2.56
CA GLN A 149 15.28 -21.31 -2.95
C GLN A 149 16.66 -21.82 -3.34
#